data_AF-A0A2A6HPD5-F1
#
_entry.id   AF-A0A2A6HPD5-F1
#
_cell.length_a   1.000
_cell.length_b   1.000
_cell.length_c   1.000
_cell.angle_alpha   90.00
_cell.angle_beta   90.00
_cell.angle_gamma   90.00
#
_symmetry.space_group_name_H-M   'P 1'
#
loop_
_entity.id
_entity.type
_entity.pdbx_description
1 polymer ?
#
loop_
_entity_poly.entity_id
_entity_poly.type
_entity_poly.pdbx_seq_one_letter_code
_entity_poly.pdbx_strand_id
1 'polypeptide(L)'
;MINAISLALVHPMPSGRGSSIVDADRYLFFATRNRMASGSIATAISGANYICAKIVVTTPQYKTRTFRFHLPGFAGTEGGNSPQETVVTGTIGAPGNSVIVDGFYMRVAGTFHQLQFSASNTVTVADQTNGAWTDAITIPDVPAESEIELWLFYHTAVGEKVWPVYRIQKHRGERVWGASDNASLLAFMSDPLADSTAALDTGYATQTQPQYYGPDFMVAKGDWDGRPVALVFCDSLGEARQEFSAAADARGNLGWLRRYLDKAGGIGRIPHLMVGYPGAKSSLEYTGSGSTIATRRRDIIREIIAFNGGKWPMTVAANQMGQNDVSTSYNTWFNTNYRSFVTRVRAEYSGIRIVALPPLGRTDIQKTITLTSVDTVATGTIASTSGLVSGQTVSITGATPAAYNGNVVITVTGTTTFTYTFAGGTSPATGTIRLGELGLNVDFQAFSANQTWPSDGTDASGKWRLRDDILAKTSSCCDATIDTYAAWVSPSRGGCWPGMMELPSTTLTVQAGTDGVATYSSIDVADASIFRPEQTISIYSGPDGIARLSTQVIASIAANVITYQSTSAVVMPVGSVVRPAAAIGENTPASMVHPQPIMIDRVANGISQSEKTKFAI
;
A
#
# COMPACT_ATOMS: atom_id res chain seq x y z
N MET A 1 -52.82 10.75 -27.26
CA MET A 1 -52.07 12.02 -27.19
C MET A 1 -52.00 12.46 -25.73
N ILE A 2 -50.95 12.05 -25.01
CA ILE A 2 -50.58 12.59 -23.69
C ILE A 2 -49.05 12.67 -23.69
N ASN A 3 -48.54 13.90 -23.59
CA ASN A 3 -47.13 14.25 -23.66
C ASN A 3 -46.37 13.77 -22.42
N ALA A 4 -45.29 13.02 -22.63
CA ALA A 4 -44.27 12.77 -21.63
C ALA A 4 -43.27 13.94 -21.63
N ILE A 5 -43.32 14.78 -20.59
CA ILE A 5 -42.21 15.68 -20.26
C ILE A 5 -41.22 14.86 -19.44
N SER A 6 -40.17 14.36 -20.11
CA SER A 6 -38.98 13.84 -19.44
C SER A 6 -38.04 15.01 -19.19
N LEU A 7 -38.01 15.52 -17.95
CA LEU A 7 -36.97 16.42 -17.48
C LEU A 7 -35.68 15.61 -17.26
N ALA A 8 -34.92 15.40 -18.35
CA ALA A 8 -33.55 14.92 -18.25
C ALA A 8 -32.65 16.13 -17.91
N LEU A 9 -32.34 16.33 -16.63
CA LEU A 9 -31.23 17.19 -16.23
C LEU A 9 -29.94 16.42 -16.53
N VAL A 10 -29.49 16.50 -17.78
CA VAL A 10 -28.16 16.05 -18.19
C VAL A 10 -27.21 17.20 -17.86
N HIS A 11 -26.45 17.08 -16.78
CA HIS A 11 -25.18 17.81 -16.67
C HIS A 11 -24.15 17.01 -17.47
N PRO A 12 -23.68 17.52 -18.64
CA PRO A 12 -22.55 16.91 -19.31
C PRO A 12 -21.29 17.28 -18.51
N MET A 13 -20.78 16.35 -17.69
CA MET A 13 -19.44 16.46 -17.14
C MET A 13 -18.45 16.31 -18.32
N PRO A 14 -17.74 17.37 -18.75
CA PRO A 14 -16.93 17.27 -19.97
C PRO A 14 -15.64 16.54 -19.65
N SER A 15 -15.49 15.35 -20.19
CA SER A 15 -14.17 14.73 -20.39
C SER A 15 -13.45 15.49 -21.50
N GLY A 16 -12.59 16.45 -21.16
CA GLY A 16 -11.67 17.06 -22.14
C GLY A 16 -11.37 18.54 -21.88
N ARG A 17 -10.14 18.94 -22.23
CA ARG A 17 -9.64 20.32 -22.25
C ARG A 17 -10.73 21.30 -22.72
N GLY A 18 -11.26 22.11 -21.80
CA GLY A 18 -12.33 23.07 -22.08
C GLY A 18 -13.53 23.05 -21.12
N SER A 19 -13.48 22.26 -20.04
CA SER A 19 -14.46 22.34 -18.96
C SER A 19 -14.47 23.74 -18.31
N SER A 20 -15.66 24.26 -18.01
CA SER A 20 -15.81 25.54 -17.31
C SER A 20 -15.20 25.44 -15.92
N ILE A 21 -14.38 26.42 -15.55
CA ILE A 21 -13.83 26.56 -14.20
C ILE A 21 -15.02 26.65 -13.22
N VAL A 22 -15.06 25.75 -12.23
CA VAL A 22 -16.16 25.67 -11.26
C VAL A 22 -15.89 26.54 -10.04
N ASP A 23 -14.68 26.45 -9.49
CA ASP A 23 -14.27 27.26 -8.33
C ASP A 23 -12.76 27.43 -8.31
N ALA A 24 -12.28 28.55 -8.86
CA ALA A 24 -10.85 28.81 -9.00
C ALA A 24 -10.16 29.07 -7.65
N ASP A 25 -10.92 29.48 -6.64
CA ASP A 25 -10.40 30.02 -5.38
C ASP A 25 -10.45 29.02 -4.23
N ARG A 26 -10.87 27.79 -4.49
CA ARG A 26 -10.96 26.70 -3.51
C ARG A 26 -9.67 25.88 -3.48
N TYR A 27 -9.08 25.75 -2.30
CA TYR A 27 -8.02 24.78 -2.03
C TYR A 27 -8.59 23.36 -2.08
N LEU A 28 -8.03 22.54 -2.95
CA LEU A 28 -8.35 21.12 -3.09
C LEU A 28 -7.09 20.27 -2.94
N PHE A 29 -7.25 19.02 -2.52
CA PHE A 29 -6.16 18.05 -2.62
C PHE A 29 -5.73 17.91 -4.09
N PHE A 30 -4.44 18.08 -4.36
CA PHE A 30 -3.95 18.13 -5.74
C PHE A 30 -2.80 17.15 -6.00
N ALA A 31 -1.94 16.95 -5.00
CA ALA A 31 -0.67 16.24 -5.17
C ALA A 31 -0.86 14.72 -5.16
N THR A 32 -0.15 14.04 -6.05
CA THR A 32 0.20 12.63 -5.83
C THR A 32 1.15 12.52 -4.61
N ARG A 33 1.41 11.29 -4.15
CA ARG A 33 2.25 10.97 -2.97
C ARG A 33 1.73 11.43 -1.60
N ASN A 34 0.65 12.20 -1.52
CA ASN A 34 -0.04 12.53 -0.27
C ASN A 34 -0.16 11.28 0.65
N ARG A 35 0.42 11.38 1.84
CA ARG A 35 0.53 10.30 2.82
C ARG A 35 0.60 10.88 4.22
N MET A 36 -0.12 10.27 5.15
CA MET A 36 -0.05 10.62 6.56
C MET A 36 1.25 10.13 7.18
N ALA A 37 1.79 10.89 8.14
CA ALA A 37 2.96 10.45 8.90
C ALA A 37 2.66 9.13 9.64
N SER A 38 3.40 8.06 9.32
CA SER A 38 3.31 6.73 9.95
C SER A 38 4.49 5.86 9.55
N GLY A 39 4.75 4.82 10.33
CA GLY A 39 5.76 3.80 10.03
C GLY A 39 6.99 3.90 10.92
N SER A 40 8.13 3.45 10.40
CA SER A 40 9.37 3.34 11.17
C SER A 40 10.04 4.70 11.32
N ILE A 41 10.19 5.15 12.56
CA ILE A 41 10.77 6.44 12.94
C ILE A 41 12.31 6.38 12.78
N ALA A 42 12.90 7.36 12.08
CA ALA A 42 14.34 7.51 11.97
C ALA A 42 14.94 8.24 13.19
N THR A 43 16.19 7.90 13.56
CA THR A 43 16.97 8.64 14.55
C THR A 43 17.95 9.57 13.86
N ALA A 44 18.00 10.82 14.30
CA ALA A 44 19.03 11.75 13.85
C ALA A 44 20.41 11.29 14.30
N ILE A 45 21.34 11.17 13.35
CA ILE A 45 22.70 10.69 13.59
C ILE A 45 23.68 11.87 13.61
N SER A 46 24.77 11.74 14.37
CA SER A 46 25.82 12.76 14.42
C SER A 46 26.43 12.99 13.03
N GLY A 47 26.64 14.25 12.66
CA GLY A 47 27.19 14.63 11.35
C GLY A 47 26.21 14.58 10.18
N ALA A 48 24.97 14.13 10.40
CA ALA A 48 23.89 14.16 9.40
C ALA A 48 22.53 14.48 10.05
N ASN A 49 22.53 15.27 11.11
CA ASN A 49 21.33 15.65 11.86
C ASN A 49 20.57 16.82 11.22
N TYR A 50 21.23 17.58 10.33
CA TYR A 50 20.54 18.42 9.35
C TYR A 50 20.26 17.57 8.12
N ILE A 51 19.03 17.62 7.62
CA ILE A 51 18.53 16.80 6.53
C ILE A 51 17.86 17.69 5.49
N CYS A 52 18.14 17.42 4.21
CA CYS A 52 17.33 17.89 3.09
C CYS A 52 16.63 16.67 2.46
N ALA A 53 15.31 16.62 2.58
CA ALA A 53 14.48 15.63 1.90
C ALA A 53 13.88 16.25 0.62
N LYS A 54 14.23 15.67 -0.54
CA LYS A 54 13.65 16.03 -1.83
C LYS A 54 12.66 14.97 -2.27
N ILE A 55 11.39 15.34 -2.38
CA ILE A 55 10.34 14.49 -2.94
C ILE A 55 9.76 15.10 -4.21
N VAL A 56 9.19 14.25 -5.08
CA VAL A 56 8.53 14.68 -6.32
C VAL A 56 7.06 14.28 -6.27
N VAL A 57 6.19 15.27 -6.39
CA VAL A 57 4.73 15.10 -6.49
C VAL A 57 4.25 15.54 -7.87
N THR A 58 3.05 15.14 -8.28
CA THR A 58 2.50 15.49 -9.59
C THR A 58 1.14 16.16 -9.46
N THR A 59 0.91 17.20 -10.26
CA THR A 59 -0.36 17.95 -10.31
C THR A 59 -1.48 17.14 -10.98
N PRO A 60 -2.77 17.48 -10.71
CA PRO A 60 -3.91 16.80 -11.33
C PRO A 60 -4.07 17.21 -12.80
N GLN A 61 -5.11 16.75 -13.49
CA GLN A 61 -5.32 17.09 -14.92
C GLN A 61 -5.99 18.45 -15.14
N TYR A 62 -5.74 19.40 -14.24
CA TYR A 62 -6.10 20.80 -14.35
C TYR A 62 -4.96 21.65 -13.79
N LYS A 63 -4.90 22.93 -14.18
CA LYS A 63 -3.84 23.83 -13.75
C LYS A 63 -3.93 24.14 -12.26
N THR A 64 -2.78 24.33 -11.61
CA THR A 64 -2.68 24.75 -10.20
C THR A 64 -1.81 25.99 -10.08
N ARG A 65 -2.09 26.88 -9.13
CA ARG A 65 -1.43 28.21 -9.07
C ARG A 65 -1.11 28.71 -7.66
N THR A 66 -2.00 28.50 -6.70
CA THR A 66 -1.77 28.91 -5.30
C THR A 66 -1.69 27.69 -4.41
N PHE A 67 -0.61 27.54 -3.66
CA PHE A 67 -0.30 26.33 -2.93
C PHE A 67 -0.22 26.57 -1.42
N ARG A 68 -0.54 25.53 -0.65
CA ARG A 68 -0.23 25.40 0.78
C ARG A 68 0.19 23.97 1.09
N PHE A 69 1.16 23.82 1.98
CA PHE A 69 1.69 22.55 2.44
C PHE A 69 1.64 22.51 3.97
N HIS A 70 1.23 21.38 4.53
CA HIS A 70 1.18 21.16 5.96
C HIS A 70 2.31 20.23 6.38
N LEU A 71 3.02 20.57 7.45
CA LEU A 71 4.02 19.71 8.08
C LEU A 71 3.46 19.15 9.38
N PRO A 72 3.44 17.82 9.59
CA PRO A 72 2.76 17.20 10.72
C PRO A 72 3.50 17.38 12.04
N GLY A 73 2.75 17.68 13.11
CA GLY A 73 3.23 17.64 14.50
C GLY A 73 2.98 16.30 15.21
N PHE A 74 2.58 15.25 14.49
CA PHE A 74 2.20 13.94 15.02
C PHE A 74 2.40 12.84 13.97
N ALA A 75 2.27 11.58 14.39
CA ALA A 75 2.15 10.44 13.46
C ALA A 75 1.11 9.43 13.93
N GLY A 76 0.57 8.67 12.98
CA GLY A 76 -0.30 7.54 13.26
C GLY A 76 0.47 6.27 13.59
N THR A 77 -0.06 5.50 14.54
CA THR A 77 0.37 4.12 14.80
C THR A 77 -0.03 3.21 13.65
N GLU A 78 0.87 2.31 13.25
CA GLU A 78 0.57 1.17 12.38
C GLU A 78 0.31 -0.10 13.20
N GLY A 79 -0.62 -0.95 12.76
CA GLY A 79 -0.95 -2.23 13.39
C GLY A 79 -2.17 -2.19 14.30
N GLY A 80 -2.05 -2.76 15.51
CA GLY A 80 -3.19 -3.14 16.34
C GLY A 80 -4.09 -1.99 16.79
N ASN A 81 -3.52 -0.82 17.05
CA ASN A 81 -4.23 0.37 17.54
C ASN A 81 -4.49 1.42 16.45
N SER A 82 -4.13 1.15 15.19
CA SER A 82 -4.40 2.09 14.10
C SER A 82 -5.89 2.41 14.00
N PRO A 83 -6.29 3.68 13.81
CA PRO A 83 -5.49 4.82 13.36
C PRO A 83 -5.06 5.78 14.50
N GLN A 84 -4.78 5.26 15.70
CA GLN A 84 -4.37 6.06 16.85
C GLN A 84 -3.26 7.06 16.48
N GLU A 85 -3.51 8.35 16.72
CA GLU A 85 -2.50 9.41 16.55
C GLU A 85 -1.67 9.47 17.82
N THR A 86 -0.49 8.87 17.76
CA THR A 86 0.39 8.69 18.92
C THR A 86 1.44 9.78 19.04
N VAL A 87 1.92 9.89 20.28
CA VAL A 87 3.15 10.58 20.64
C VAL A 87 4.35 9.71 20.26
N VAL A 88 5.46 10.30 19.78
CA VAL A 88 6.75 9.61 19.85
C VAL A 88 7.12 9.54 21.33
N THR A 89 6.75 8.45 21.99
CA THR A 89 7.20 8.20 23.36
C THR A 89 8.60 7.61 23.34
N GLY A 90 9.59 8.48 23.52
CA GLY A 90 10.90 8.16 24.08
C GLY A 90 11.17 9.18 25.19
N THR A 91 11.50 8.74 26.40
CA THR A 91 11.57 9.62 27.60
C THR A 91 13.04 10.00 27.88
N ILE A 92 13.43 11.15 28.46
CA ILE A 92 12.69 12.14 29.29
C ILE A 92 13.23 13.58 29.03
N GLY A 93 12.41 14.64 28.92
CA GLY A 93 10.95 14.71 29.12
C GLY A 93 10.27 16.03 28.73
N ALA A 94 8.94 15.92 28.56
CA ALA A 94 7.98 16.91 28.01
C ALA A 94 8.08 17.04 26.46
N PRO A 95 7.02 17.47 25.74
CA PRO A 95 6.86 17.31 24.27
C PRO A 95 8.14 17.71 23.53
N GLY A 96 8.83 16.73 22.93
CA GLY A 96 10.31 16.78 22.89
C GLY A 96 11.00 16.34 21.61
N ASN A 97 10.27 16.03 20.53
CA ASN A 97 10.86 15.81 19.20
C ASN A 97 10.28 16.82 18.20
N SER A 98 10.33 18.11 18.57
CA SER A 98 9.91 19.18 17.68
C SER A 98 10.89 19.25 16.50
N VAL A 99 10.37 19.33 15.29
CA VAL A 99 11.23 19.42 14.10
C VAL A 99 11.45 20.89 13.77
N ILE A 100 12.71 21.30 13.65
CA ILE A 100 13.06 22.65 13.23
C ILE A 100 13.20 22.63 11.71
N VAL A 101 12.38 23.44 11.04
CA VAL A 101 12.44 23.63 9.59
C VAL A 101 13.33 24.83 9.31
N ASP A 102 14.48 24.57 8.70
CA ASP A 102 15.47 25.58 8.34
C ASP A 102 15.16 26.24 6.99
N GLY A 103 14.36 25.58 6.16
CA GLY A 103 13.87 26.09 4.90
C GLY A 103 12.96 25.09 4.20
N PHE A 104 11.99 25.60 3.45
CA PHE A 104 11.12 24.75 2.64
C PHE A 104 10.92 25.41 1.27
N TYR A 105 11.26 24.68 0.20
CA TYR A 105 11.12 25.19 -1.16
C TYR A 105 10.23 24.28 -1.99
N MET A 106 9.47 24.89 -2.88
CA MET A 106 8.82 24.24 -4.00
C MET A 106 9.61 24.58 -5.27
N ARG A 107 9.99 23.58 -6.06
CA ARG A 107 10.65 23.79 -7.35
C ARG A 107 9.75 23.35 -8.50
N VAL A 108 9.45 24.28 -9.40
CA VAL A 108 8.59 24.05 -10.57
C VAL A 108 9.33 24.50 -11.82
N ALA A 109 9.38 23.63 -12.83
CA ALA A 109 10.07 23.91 -14.10
C ALA A 109 11.50 24.46 -13.92
N GLY A 110 12.22 23.97 -12.89
CA GLY A 110 13.58 24.38 -12.56
C GLY A 110 13.69 25.60 -11.62
N THR A 111 12.62 26.37 -11.43
CA THR A 111 12.60 27.57 -10.56
C THR A 111 12.24 27.22 -9.13
N PHE A 112 13.04 27.69 -8.16
CA PHE A 112 12.75 27.54 -6.74
C PHE A 112 11.87 28.67 -6.20
N HIS A 113 10.90 28.30 -5.38
CA HIS A 113 9.99 29.20 -4.67
C HIS A 113 10.08 28.89 -3.18
N GLN A 114 10.56 29.86 -2.39
CA GLN A 114 10.61 29.75 -0.94
C GLN A 114 9.19 29.73 -0.36
N LEU A 115 8.90 28.72 0.45
CA LEU A 115 7.68 28.62 1.24
C LEU A 115 7.94 29.27 2.60
N GLN A 116 6.92 29.96 3.11
CA GLN A 116 6.99 30.70 4.38
C GLN A 116 5.94 30.18 5.36
N PHE A 117 6.14 30.43 6.64
CA PHE A 117 5.26 30.10 7.74
C PHE A 117 5.02 31.38 8.55
N SER A 118 3.85 32.01 8.42
CA SER A 118 3.58 33.31 9.05
C SER A 118 4.65 34.36 8.71
N ALA A 119 5.00 34.47 7.42
CA ALA A 119 6.04 35.32 6.84
C ALA A 119 7.49 34.99 7.27
N SER A 120 7.73 33.87 7.97
CA SER A 120 9.06 33.36 8.30
C SER A 120 9.50 32.27 7.32
N ASN A 121 10.78 32.20 6.97
CA ASN A 121 11.32 31.09 6.17
C ASN A 121 11.54 29.81 7.00
N THR A 122 11.44 29.92 8.33
CA THR A 122 11.66 28.83 9.29
C THR A 122 10.47 28.67 10.21
N VAL A 123 10.29 27.46 10.75
CA VAL A 123 9.28 27.17 11.78
C VAL A 123 9.75 26.01 12.66
N THR A 124 9.43 26.06 13.95
CA THR A 124 9.53 24.88 14.83
C THR A 124 8.18 24.20 14.85
N VAL A 125 8.08 23.01 14.25
CA VAL A 125 6.87 22.20 14.31
C VAL A 125 6.89 21.41 15.61
N ALA A 126 6.10 21.88 16.57
CA ALA A 126 6.03 21.27 17.88
C ALA A 126 5.39 19.86 17.83
N ASP A 127 6.00 18.92 18.55
CA ASP A 127 5.42 17.59 18.81
C ASP A 127 4.03 17.74 19.49
N GLN A 128 3.13 16.82 19.18
CA GLN A 128 1.76 16.72 19.70
C GLN A 128 0.87 17.91 19.33
N THR A 129 1.17 18.58 18.22
CA THR A 129 0.31 19.62 17.65
C THR A 129 -0.35 19.13 16.38
N ASN A 130 -1.25 19.93 15.81
CA ASN A 130 -1.73 19.65 14.45
C ASN A 130 -0.57 19.75 13.46
N GLY A 131 0.37 20.67 13.67
CA GLY A 131 1.51 20.88 12.80
C GLY A 131 1.60 22.35 12.41
N ALA A 132 2.21 22.62 11.26
CA ALA A 132 2.34 23.96 10.72
C ALA A 132 1.97 24.00 9.23
N TRP A 133 1.17 25.00 8.85
CA TRP A 133 0.89 25.30 7.45
C TRP A 133 1.85 26.35 6.92
N THR A 134 2.30 26.16 5.69
CA THR A 134 2.87 27.27 4.93
C THR A 134 1.81 28.33 4.67
N ASP A 135 2.26 29.56 4.51
CA ASP A 135 1.49 30.64 3.92
C ASP A 135 1.06 30.27 2.49
N ALA A 136 0.04 30.95 2.00
CA ALA A 136 -0.37 30.83 0.61
C ALA A 136 0.72 31.41 -0.30
N ILE A 137 1.25 30.60 -1.20
CA ILE A 137 2.16 31.08 -2.25
C ILE A 137 1.47 31.00 -3.60
N THR A 138 1.46 32.10 -4.34
CA THR A 138 0.96 32.15 -5.72
C THR A 138 2.15 32.30 -6.66
N ILE A 139 2.28 31.37 -7.59
CA ILE A 139 3.32 31.38 -8.63
C ILE A 139 2.67 31.44 -10.01
N PRO A 140 3.42 31.54 -11.12
CA PRO A 140 2.86 31.32 -12.45
C PRO A 140 2.14 29.97 -12.55
N ASP A 141 1.13 29.87 -13.44
CA ASP A 141 0.35 28.65 -13.65
C ASP A 141 1.25 27.42 -13.80
N VAL A 142 1.05 26.44 -12.92
CA VAL A 142 1.62 25.11 -13.07
C VAL A 142 0.70 24.29 -13.97
N PRO A 143 1.18 23.79 -15.12
CA PRO A 143 0.35 23.02 -16.02
C PRO A 143 -0.20 21.75 -15.37
N ALA A 144 -1.29 21.25 -15.95
CA ALA A 144 -1.83 19.94 -15.62
C ALA A 144 -0.75 18.85 -15.73
N GLU A 145 -0.82 17.84 -14.86
CA GLU A 145 0.04 16.65 -14.86
C GLU A 145 1.55 16.93 -14.82
N SER A 146 1.96 18.08 -14.25
CA SER A 146 3.35 18.49 -14.10
C SER A 146 3.94 18.04 -12.78
N GLU A 147 5.23 17.75 -12.79
CA GLU A 147 5.99 17.45 -11.57
C GLU A 147 6.32 18.72 -10.79
N ILE A 148 6.28 18.59 -9.46
CA ILE A 148 6.70 19.59 -8.50
C ILE A 148 7.69 18.90 -7.55
N GLU A 149 8.90 19.47 -7.41
CA GLU A 149 9.84 19.02 -6.39
C GLU A 149 9.58 19.79 -5.10
N LEU A 150 9.52 19.09 -3.96
CA LEU A 150 9.42 19.67 -2.64
C LEU A 150 10.72 19.37 -1.89
N TRP A 151 11.37 20.44 -1.44
CA TRP A 151 12.71 20.44 -0.84
C TRP A 151 12.61 20.94 0.59
N LEU A 152 12.56 20.01 1.55
CA LEU A 152 12.43 20.32 2.96
C LEU A 152 13.77 20.18 3.67
N PHE A 153 14.27 21.30 4.19
CA PHE A 153 15.47 21.39 5.02
C PHE A 153 15.04 21.46 6.48
N TYR A 154 15.50 20.51 7.28
CA TYR A 154 15.12 20.42 8.67
C TYR A 154 16.21 19.77 9.52
N HIS A 155 16.13 19.97 10.83
CA HIS A 155 16.96 19.24 11.78
C HIS A 155 16.20 18.90 13.07
N THR A 156 16.75 17.91 13.75
CA THR A 156 16.47 17.56 15.15
C THR A 156 17.81 17.34 15.84
N ALA A 157 17.83 17.33 17.18
CA ALA A 157 19.07 17.06 17.90
C ALA A 157 19.53 15.60 17.65
N VAL A 158 20.83 15.35 17.75
CA VAL A 158 21.38 14.00 17.60
C VAL A 158 20.77 13.06 18.64
N GLY A 159 20.30 11.89 18.21
CA GLY A 159 19.59 10.92 19.04
C GLY A 159 18.07 11.10 19.07
N GLU A 160 17.55 12.28 18.69
CA GLU A 160 16.12 12.54 18.58
C GLU A 160 15.51 11.79 17.40
N LYS A 161 14.18 11.68 17.45
CA LYS A 161 13.36 10.89 16.56
C LYS A 161 12.60 11.80 15.60
N VAL A 162 12.52 11.41 14.33
CA VAL A 162 11.88 12.20 13.27
C VAL A 162 10.62 11.49 12.76
N TRP A 163 9.53 12.25 12.60
CA TRP A 163 8.27 11.72 12.08
C TRP A 163 8.42 11.15 10.66
N PRO A 164 8.02 9.89 10.45
CA PRO A 164 8.20 9.23 9.17
C PRO A 164 7.07 9.56 8.20
N VAL A 165 7.37 10.21 7.09
CA VAL A 165 6.39 10.46 6.02
C VAL A 165 6.80 9.72 4.75
N TYR A 166 7.94 10.08 4.17
CA TYR A 166 8.30 9.64 2.81
C TYR A 166 9.47 8.68 2.78
N ARG A 167 9.30 7.55 2.08
CA ARG A 167 10.41 6.82 1.50
C ARG A 167 10.85 7.51 0.20
N ILE A 168 12.16 7.60 0.00
CA ILE A 168 12.78 8.22 -1.19
C ILE A 168 12.69 7.27 -2.39
N GLN A 169 12.07 7.74 -3.46
CA GLN A 169 11.91 7.04 -4.75
C GLN A 169 13.01 7.49 -5.71
N LYS A 170 14.24 6.96 -5.56
CA LYS A 170 15.44 7.43 -6.28
C LYS A 170 15.29 7.46 -7.80
N HIS A 171 14.59 6.46 -8.34
CA HIS A 171 14.34 6.32 -9.77
C HIS A 171 13.48 7.46 -10.35
N ARG A 172 12.83 8.27 -9.49
CA ARG A 172 12.09 9.48 -9.84
C ARG A 172 12.86 10.78 -9.55
N GLY A 173 14.17 10.69 -9.32
CA GLY A 173 15.00 11.86 -9.02
C GLY A 173 14.82 12.40 -7.60
N GLU A 174 14.15 11.66 -6.70
CA GLU A 174 14.09 11.98 -5.28
C GLU A 174 15.41 11.65 -4.59
N ARG A 175 15.75 12.42 -3.55
CA ARG A 175 17.04 12.36 -2.86
C ARG A 175 16.90 12.70 -1.39
N VAL A 176 17.87 12.25 -0.61
CA VAL A 176 18.04 12.69 0.78
C VAL A 176 19.52 12.99 1.06
N TRP A 177 19.77 14.18 1.59
CA TRP A 177 21.12 14.61 1.97
C TRP A 177 21.16 14.94 3.45
N GLY A 178 22.31 14.66 4.06
CA GLY A 178 22.58 14.94 5.46
C GLY A 178 23.90 15.67 5.66
N ALA A 179 23.94 16.58 6.62
CA ALA A 179 25.14 17.34 6.98
C ALA A 179 25.14 17.75 8.46
N SER A 180 26.24 18.38 8.89
CA SER A 180 26.40 19.00 10.21
C SER A 180 25.67 20.35 10.36
N ASP A 181 25.29 20.97 9.25
CA ASP A 181 24.71 22.31 9.18
C ASP A 181 23.86 22.50 7.92
N ASN A 182 22.93 23.46 7.97
CA ASN A 182 22.04 23.78 6.86
C ASN A 182 22.76 24.39 5.64
N ALA A 183 23.81 25.18 5.85
CA ALA A 183 24.52 25.85 4.75
C ALA A 183 25.13 24.84 3.76
N SER A 184 25.68 23.75 4.27
CA SER A 184 26.19 22.63 3.47
C SER A 184 25.10 21.96 2.64
N LEU A 185 23.87 21.87 3.15
CA LEU A 185 22.75 21.27 2.42
C LEU A 185 22.25 22.16 1.27
N LEU A 186 22.24 23.47 1.45
CA LEU A 186 21.77 24.42 0.43
C LEU A 186 22.57 24.32 -0.88
N ALA A 187 23.83 23.87 -0.82
CA ALA A 187 24.65 23.65 -2.01
C ALA A 187 24.03 22.64 -2.99
N PHE A 188 23.28 21.64 -2.51
CA PHE A 188 22.62 20.63 -3.35
C PHE A 188 21.50 21.21 -4.22
N MET A 189 21.01 22.43 -3.95
CA MET A 189 20.05 23.09 -4.84
C MET A 189 20.63 23.37 -6.24
N SER A 190 21.96 23.45 -6.36
CA SER A 190 22.67 23.59 -7.63
C SER A 190 22.90 22.27 -8.38
N ASP A 191 22.86 21.13 -7.66
CA ASP A 191 22.90 19.77 -8.25
C ASP A 191 21.74 18.91 -7.72
N PRO A 192 20.55 19.08 -8.30
CA PRO A 192 19.32 18.40 -7.88
C PRO A 192 19.32 16.88 -7.95
N LEU A 193 20.31 16.28 -8.59
CA LEU A 193 20.42 14.85 -8.84
C LEU A 193 21.61 14.20 -8.17
N ALA A 194 22.45 14.98 -7.46
CA ALA A 194 23.53 14.50 -6.63
C ALA A 194 23.10 13.29 -5.80
N ASP A 195 23.99 12.31 -5.67
CA ASP A 195 23.70 11.10 -4.91
C ASP A 195 23.33 11.42 -3.47
N SER A 196 22.35 10.68 -2.94
CA SER A 196 21.95 10.81 -1.54
C SER A 196 23.11 10.48 -0.61
N THR A 197 23.11 11.04 0.59
CA THR A 197 24.08 10.69 1.62
C THR A 197 23.94 9.21 2.00
N ALA A 198 24.99 8.41 1.77
CA ALA A 198 24.95 6.95 1.92
C ALA A 198 24.48 6.46 3.31
N ALA A 199 24.82 7.18 4.39
CA ALA A 199 24.40 6.85 5.75
C ALA A 199 22.89 7.00 5.98
N LEU A 200 22.24 7.88 5.21
CA LEU A 200 20.79 8.06 5.23
C LEU A 200 20.14 7.07 4.25
N ASP A 201 20.76 6.89 3.08
CA ASP A 201 20.19 6.14 1.98
C ASP A 201 20.42 4.62 2.05
N THR A 202 19.85 4.00 3.08
CA THR A 202 19.96 2.55 3.36
C THR A 202 18.67 1.81 3.03
N GLY A 203 18.78 0.51 2.72
CA GLY A 203 17.61 -0.37 2.56
C GLY A 203 16.66 0.01 1.43
N TYR A 204 17.12 0.65 0.36
CA TYR A 204 16.28 1.01 -0.79
C TYR A 204 15.51 -0.22 -1.32
N ALA A 205 14.24 -0.02 -1.70
CA ALA A 205 13.33 -1.09 -2.13
C ALA A 205 13.01 -2.16 -1.05
N THR A 206 13.19 -1.85 0.23
CA THR A 206 12.82 -2.75 1.33
C THR A 206 11.99 -2.03 2.41
N GLN A 207 11.39 -2.82 3.29
CA GLN A 207 10.65 -2.30 4.44
C GLN A 207 11.52 -1.48 5.40
N THR A 208 12.82 -1.78 5.47
CA THR A 208 13.77 -1.11 6.37
C THR A 208 14.27 0.22 5.83
N GLN A 209 13.89 0.62 4.61
CA GLN A 209 14.22 1.94 4.10
C GLN A 209 13.72 3.03 5.07
N PRO A 210 14.59 3.97 5.49
CA PRO A 210 14.18 5.08 6.31
C PRO A 210 13.10 5.93 5.64
N GLN A 211 12.22 6.47 6.47
CA GLN A 211 11.22 7.46 6.07
C GLN A 211 11.62 8.82 6.62
N TYR A 212 11.51 9.85 5.79
CA TYR A 212 11.90 11.22 6.12
C TYR A 212 10.70 12.11 6.34
N TYR A 213 10.94 13.19 7.08
CA TYR A 213 9.95 14.20 7.34
C TYR A 213 9.55 14.92 6.06
N GLY A 214 8.30 15.36 5.99
CA GLY A 214 7.76 16.00 4.81
C GLY A 214 6.31 16.38 5.01
N PRO A 215 5.69 17.00 4.00
CA PRO A 215 4.30 17.43 4.11
C PRO A 215 3.34 16.24 4.06
N ASP A 216 2.31 16.23 4.90
CA ASP A 216 1.27 15.19 4.93
C ASP A 216 -0.05 15.65 4.29
N PHE A 217 -0.35 16.95 4.31
CA PHE A 217 -1.43 17.57 3.53
C PHE A 217 -0.87 18.57 2.52
N MET A 218 -1.33 18.46 1.28
CA MET A 218 -0.96 19.35 0.19
C MET A 218 -2.20 19.79 -0.58
N VAL A 219 -2.43 21.11 -0.61
CA VAL A 219 -3.61 21.69 -1.26
C VAL A 219 -3.24 22.81 -2.22
N ALA A 220 -4.00 22.92 -3.30
CA ALA A 220 -3.80 23.97 -4.29
C ALA A 220 -5.13 24.53 -4.79
N LYS A 221 -5.10 25.81 -5.15
CA LYS A 221 -6.11 26.49 -5.98
C LYS A 221 -5.69 26.43 -7.45
N GLY A 222 -6.64 26.61 -8.36
CA GLY A 222 -6.37 26.61 -9.79
C GLY A 222 -7.63 26.42 -10.60
N ASP A 223 -7.51 25.99 -11.85
CA ASP A 223 -8.63 25.86 -12.79
C ASP A 223 -9.43 24.57 -12.52
N TRP A 224 -9.86 24.35 -11.27
CA TRP A 224 -10.64 23.17 -10.94
C TRP A 224 -11.96 23.18 -11.70
N ASP A 225 -12.22 22.06 -12.36
CA ASP A 225 -13.28 21.88 -13.35
C ASP A 225 -14.47 21.08 -12.84
N GLY A 226 -14.63 20.98 -11.52
CA GLY A 226 -15.75 20.27 -10.89
C GLY A 226 -15.57 18.77 -10.77
N ARG A 227 -14.47 18.19 -11.29
CA ARG A 227 -14.20 16.76 -11.15
C ARG A 227 -14.11 16.35 -9.67
N PRO A 228 -14.41 15.08 -9.33
CA PRO A 228 -14.35 14.66 -7.93
C PRO A 228 -12.94 14.75 -7.35
N VAL A 229 -12.87 15.15 -6.09
CA VAL A 229 -11.65 15.12 -5.26
C VAL A 229 -11.97 14.28 -4.02
N ALA A 230 -11.19 13.22 -3.78
CA ALA A 230 -11.53 12.18 -2.80
C ALA A 230 -10.75 12.33 -1.49
N LEU A 231 -11.47 12.33 -0.37
CA LEU A 231 -10.91 12.00 0.95
C LEU A 231 -11.03 10.49 1.15
N VAL A 232 -9.91 9.78 1.29
CA VAL A 232 -9.89 8.32 1.26
C VAL A 232 -9.53 7.74 2.62
N PHE A 233 -10.47 6.98 3.16
CA PHE A 233 -10.28 6.17 4.36
C PHE A 233 -9.92 4.75 3.95
N CYS A 234 -8.75 4.30 4.36
CA CYS A 234 -8.22 3.00 3.97
C CYS A 234 -7.41 2.34 5.08
N ASP A 235 -7.20 1.04 4.94
CA ASP A 235 -6.29 0.28 5.78
C ASP A 235 -4.99 -0.05 5.03
N SER A 236 -4.24 -1.06 5.49
CA SER A 236 -3.02 -1.54 4.84
C SER A 236 -3.16 -1.88 3.35
N LEU A 237 -4.34 -2.30 2.90
CA LEU A 237 -4.62 -2.64 1.51
C LEU A 237 -4.65 -1.39 0.62
N GLY A 238 -5.39 -0.35 1.03
CA GLY A 238 -5.43 0.91 0.28
C GLY A 238 -4.18 1.78 0.50
N GLU A 239 -3.55 1.68 1.67
CA GLU A 239 -2.34 2.45 2.00
C GLU A 239 -1.09 1.94 1.27
N ALA A 240 -1.08 0.69 0.81
CA ALA A 240 0.05 0.06 0.10
C ALA A 240 1.19 -0.46 1.00
N ARG A 241 0.88 -1.18 2.09
CA ARG A 241 1.88 -1.68 3.07
C ARG A 241 3.06 -2.48 2.44
N GLN A 242 2.88 -3.08 1.26
CA GLN A 242 3.85 -4.00 0.64
C GLN A 242 4.49 -3.50 -0.66
N GLU A 243 4.34 -2.21 -0.97
CA GLU A 243 5.22 -1.54 -1.92
C GLU A 243 5.94 -0.40 -1.18
N PHE A 244 7.24 -0.25 -1.43
CA PHE A 244 8.13 0.64 -0.70
C PHE A 244 8.52 1.85 -1.52
N SER A 245 9.54 1.77 -2.36
CA SER A 245 10.07 2.94 -3.07
C SER A 245 10.45 2.66 -4.51
N ALA A 246 11.00 1.50 -4.83
CA ALA A 246 11.34 1.14 -6.20
C ALA A 246 10.12 0.70 -7.02
N ALA A 247 9.04 0.28 -6.35
CA ALA A 247 7.80 -0.10 -7.00
C ALA A 247 6.92 1.09 -7.42
N ALA A 248 7.25 2.32 -7.05
CA ALA A 248 6.42 3.48 -7.37
C ALA A 248 6.24 3.64 -8.89
N ASP A 249 5.03 4.05 -9.31
CA ASP A 249 4.83 4.41 -10.72
C ASP A 249 5.47 5.77 -11.05
N ALA A 250 5.44 6.17 -12.33
CA ALA A 250 6.03 7.44 -12.78
C ALA A 250 5.48 8.69 -12.06
N ARG A 251 4.26 8.62 -11.50
CA ARG A 251 3.61 9.71 -10.76
C ARG A 251 3.76 9.56 -9.24
N GLY A 252 4.55 8.58 -8.80
CA GLY A 252 4.91 8.33 -7.40
C GLY A 252 3.90 7.50 -6.63
N ASN A 253 2.92 6.89 -7.28
CA ASN A 253 1.88 6.12 -6.60
C ASN A 253 2.36 4.71 -6.22
N LEU A 254 2.00 4.30 -5.01
CA LEU A 254 2.15 2.96 -4.47
C LEU A 254 0.76 2.40 -4.15
N GLY A 255 0.59 1.11 -4.36
CA GLY A 255 -0.63 0.37 -4.12
C GLY A 255 -1.70 0.58 -5.18
N TRP A 256 -2.69 -0.32 -5.15
CA TRP A 256 -3.70 -0.41 -6.20
C TRP A 256 -4.65 0.78 -6.16
N LEU A 257 -4.97 1.30 -4.96
CA LEU A 257 -6.00 2.32 -4.80
C LEU A 257 -5.52 3.69 -5.31
N ARG A 258 -4.29 4.09 -4.98
CA ARG A 258 -3.68 5.32 -5.53
C ARG A 258 -3.53 5.21 -7.04
N ARG A 259 -3.00 4.08 -7.55
CA ARG A 259 -2.89 3.83 -9.00
C ARG A 259 -4.24 3.86 -9.70
N TYR A 260 -5.27 3.23 -9.15
CA TYR A 260 -6.62 3.22 -9.72
C TYR A 260 -7.20 4.64 -9.77
N LEU A 261 -7.18 5.39 -8.66
CA LEU A 261 -7.70 6.75 -8.59
C LEU A 261 -6.95 7.69 -9.54
N ASP A 262 -5.62 7.60 -9.57
CA ASP A 262 -4.77 8.42 -10.40
C ASP A 262 -4.68 7.93 -11.85
N LYS A 263 -5.19 6.75 -12.24
CA LYS A 263 -5.18 6.32 -13.65
C LYS A 263 -6.06 7.23 -14.52
N ALA A 264 -5.56 7.67 -15.67
CA ALA A 264 -6.39 8.40 -16.63
C ALA A 264 -7.40 7.45 -17.29
N GLY A 265 -8.69 7.78 -17.23
CA GLY A 265 -9.78 7.00 -17.83
C GLY A 265 -11.13 7.34 -17.19
N GLY A 266 -12.23 7.02 -17.88
CA GLY A 266 -13.57 7.41 -17.42
C GLY A 266 -13.69 8.93 -17.32
N ILE A 267 -14.00 9.45 -16.12
CA ILE A 267 -14.04 10.89 -15.83
C ILE A 267 -12.66 11.51 -15.54
N GLY A 268 -11.58 10.76 -15.75
CA GLY A 268 -10.20 11.21 -15.56
C GLY A 268 -9.57 10.74 -14.24
N ARG A 269 -8.46 11.37 -13.88
CA ARG A 269 -7.77 11.14 -12.60
C ARG A 269 -8.57 11.80 -11.48
N ILE A 270 -8.70 11.09 -10.35
CA ILE A 270 -9.34 11.58 -9.13
C ILE A 270 -8.23 12.04 -8.19
N PRO A 271 -8.03 13.36 -8.01
CA PRO A 271 -7.14 13.88 -6.98
C PRO A 271 -7.62 13.39 -5.62
N HIS A 272 -6.69 13.07 -4.73
CA HIS A 272 -7.05 12.41 -3.49
C HIS A 272 -6.09 12.70 -2.34
N LEU A 273 -6.60 12.48 -1.14
CA LEU A 273 -5.81 12.39 0.07
C LEU A 273 -6.13 11.05 0.75
N MET A 274 -5.10 10.23 0.94
CA MET A 274 -5.21 9.03 1.79
C MET A 274 -4.99 9.44 3.23
N VAL A 275 -6.01 9.26 4.07
CA VAL A 275 -5.91 9.55 5.51
C VAL A 275 -5.81 8.28 6.35
N GLY A 276 -5.77 7.11 5.73
CA GLY A 276 -5.65 5.82 6.41
C GLY A 276 -4.23 5.41 6.81
N TYR A 277 -4.12 4.33 7.58
CA TYR A 277 -2.86 3.73 8.02
C TYR A 277 -2.86 2.21 7.86
N PRO A 278 -1.70 1.56 7.69
CA PRO A 278 -1.61 0.13 7.80
C PRO A 278 -2.12 -0.38 9.17
N GLY A 279 -3.17 -1.20 9.15
CA GLY A 279 -3.83 -1.71 10.37
C GLY A 279 -5.10 -0.96 10.76
N ALA A 280 -5.42 0.17 10.11
CA ALA A 280 -6.55 1.01 10.49
C ALA A 280 -7.88 0.26 10.53
N LYS A 281 -8.70 0.58 11.53
CA LYS A 281 -10.00 -0.05 11.82
C LYS A 281 -11.12 0.99 11.77
N SER A 282 -12.26 0.61 11.21
CA SER A 282 -13.45 1.48 11.18
C SER A 282 -13.90 1.83 12.60
N SER A 283 -13.74 0.89 13.54
CA SER A 283 -14.09 1.09 14.95
C SER A 283 -13.34 2.24 15.64
N LEU A 284 -12.19 2.66 15.12
CA LEU A 284 -11.30 3.66 15.75
C LEU A 284 -11.15 4.95 14.93
N GLU A 285 -11.62 5.00 13.69
CA GLU A 285 -11.52 6.19 12.83
C GLU A 285 -12.42 7.34 13.32
N TYR A 286 -11.87 8.54 13.51
CA TYR A 286 -12.58 9.73 14.04
C TYR A 286 -13.27 9.53 15.40
N THR A 287 -12.72 8.65 16.24
CA THR A 287 -13.22 8.42 17.60
C THR A 287 -12.04 8.20 18.56
N GLY A 288 -12.33 8.02 19.85
CA GLY A 288 -11.34 7.85 20.92
C GLY A 288 -11.27 9.04 21.87
N SER A 289 -10.32 8.98 22.81
CA SER A 289 -10.06 10.02 23.80
C SER A 289 -8.57 10.09 24.19
N GLY A 290 -8.09 11.27 24.60
CA GLY A 290 -6.69 11.45 25.02
C GLY A 290 -5.67 11.03 23.96
N SER A 291 -4.68 10.22 24.33
CA SER A 291 -3.63 9.70 23.44
C SER A 291 -4.10 8.64 22.45
N THR A 292 -5.38 8.21 22.50
CA THR A 292 -5.98 7.26 21.53
C THR A 292 -6.71 7.95 20.38
N ILE A 293 -6.76 9.29 20.40
CA ILE A 293 -7.58 10.08 19.50
C ILE A 293 -7.06 9.99 18.06
N ALA A 294 -7.97 9.91 17.10
CA ALA A 294 -7.67 9.97 15.66
C ALA A 294 -8.41 11.16 15.03
N THR A 295 -8.19 12.37 15.56
CA THR A 295 -8.93 13.57 15.16
C THR A 295 -8.05 14.71 14.67
N ARG A 296 -6.73 14.67 14.83
CA ARG A 296 -5.83 15.73 14.33
C ARG A 296 -5.92 15.85 12.81
N ARG A 297 -5.95 14.71 12.09
CA ARG A 297 -6.20 14.72 10.64
C ARG A 297 -7.52 15.39 10.27
N ARG A 298 -8.57 15.19 11.07
CA ARG A 298 -9.87 15.86 10.89
C ARG A 298 -9.74 17.36 11.17
N ASP A 299 -9.04 17.74 12.23
CA ASP A 299 -8.88 19.14 12.61
C ASP A 299 -8.04 19.92 11.59
N ILE A 300 -7.04 19.29 10.97
CA ILE A 300 -6.29 19.87 9.83
C ILE A 300 -7.22 20.07 8.61
N ILE A 301 -8.14 19.13 8.33
CA ILE A 301 -9.14 19.34 7.27
C ILE A 301 -10.04 20.55 7.60
N ARG A 302 -10.41 20.75 8.87
CA ARG A 302 -11.16 21.94 9.30
C ARG A 302 -10.39 23.24 9.11
N GLU A 303 -9.08 23.24 9.30
CA GLU A 303 -8.22 24.38 8.98
C GLU A 303 -8.30 24.71 7.47
N ILE A 304 -8.25 23.70 6.60
CA ILE A 304 -8.41 23.90 5.15
C ILE A 304 -9.81 24.42 4.81
N ILE A 305 -10.85 23.92 5.49
CA ILE A 305 -12.22 24.42 5.35
C ILE A 305 -12.29 25.91 5.70
N ALA A 306 -11.58 26.34 6.76
CA ALA A 306 -11.48 27.75 7.12
C ALA A 306 -10.77 28.57 6.03
N PHE A 307 -9.68 28.06 5.44
CA PHE A 307 -9.01 28.73 4.29
C PHE A 307 -9.95 28.91 3.09
N ASN A 308 -10.93 28.04 2.95
CA ASN A 308 -11.90 27.98 1.87
C ASN A 308 -13.22 28.70 2.19
N GLY A 309 -13.31 29.46 3.28
CA GLY A 309 -14.54 30.16 3.68
C GLY A 309 -15.71 29.20 3.92
N GLY A 310 -15.44 28.00 4.47
CA GLY A 310 -16.44 26.98 4.79
C GLY A 310 -16.60 25.87 3.74
N LYS A 311 -15.94 25.95 2.58
CA LYS A 311 -15.99 24.89 1.56
C LYS A 311 -14.95 23.80 1.81
N TRP A 312 -15.29 22.54 1.58
CA TRP A 312 -14.40 21.40 1.83
C TRP A 312 -13.22 21.29 0.84
N PRO A 313 -12.06 20.71 1.18
CA PRO A 313 -11.00 20.43 0.19
C PRO A 313 -11.25 19.21 -0.70
N MET A 314 -12.40 18.56 -0.53
CA MET A 314 -12.85 17.38 -1.24
C MET A 314 -14.31 17.54 -1.67
N THR A 315 -14.76 16.64 -2.54
CA THR A 315 -16.17 16.51 -2.93
C THR A 315 -16.76 15.17 -2.53
N VAL A 316 -15.93 14.16 -2.27
CA VAL A 316 -16.41 12.80 -2.01
C VAL A 316 -15.53 12.10 -0.97
N ALA A 317 -16.12 11.20 -0.19
CA ALA A 317 -15.39 10.30 0.69
C ALA A 317 -15.34 8.90 0.06
N ALA A 318 -14.15 8.32 -0.06
CA ALA A 318 -13.97 6.93 -0.43
C ALA A 318 -13.69 6.11 0.83
N ASN A 319 -14.40 4.99 1.01
CA ASN A 319 -14.27 4.14 2.19
C ASN A 319 -13.88 2.70 1.80
N GLN A 320 -12.60 2.35 1.97
CA GLN A 320 -12.09 0.98 1.80
C GLN A 320 -12.05 0.18 3.12
N MET A 321 -12.38 0.81 4.25
CA MET A 321 -12.21 0.24 5.58
C MET A 321 -13.05 -1.04 5.79
N GLY A 322 -12.69 -1.80 6.83
CA GLY A 322 -13.38 -3.03 7.23
C GLY A 322 -12.48 -4.26 7.24
N GLN A 323 -11.28 -4.21 6.63
CA GLN A 323 -10.41 -5.39 6.55
C GLN A 323 -9.81 -5.80 7.91
N ASN A 324 -9.57 -4.84 8.80
CA ASN A 324 -8.92 -5.05 10.11
C ASN A 324 -9.88 -4.97 11.31
N ASP A 325 -11.14 -4.61 11.06
CA ASP A 325 -12.20 -4.83 12.02
C ASP A 325 -12.36 -6.34 12.16
N VAL A 326 -12.10 -6.89 13.36
CA VAL A 326 -12.23 -8.33 13.62
C VAL A 326 -13.26 -8.55 14.72
N SER A 327 -14.25 -9.39 14.46
CA SER A 327 -15.25 -9.79 15.45
C SER A 327 -15.83 -11.16 15.09
N THR A 328 -16.25 -11.90 16.10
CA THR A 328 -17.08 -13.10 15.94
C THR A 328 -18.56 -12.77 15.77
N SER A 329 -18.94 -11.48 15.86
CA SER A 329 -20.31 -11.00 15.70
C SER A 329 -20.42 -10.02 14.52
N TYR A 330 -21.28 -10.36 13.57
CA TYR A 330 -21.57 -9.59 12.38
C TYR A 330 -22.21 -8.26 12.75
N ASN A 331 -23.08 -8.27 13.76
CA ASN A 331 -23.69 -7.06 14.28
C ASN A 331 -22.61 -6.07 14.78
N THR A 332 -21.60 -6.56 15.50
CA THR A 332 -20.48 -5.73 15.92
C THR A 332 -19.69 -5.21 14.72
N TRP A 333 -19.40 -6.07 13.74
CA TRP A 333 -18.65 -5.64 12.56
C TRP A 333 -19.39 -4.58 11.75
N PHE A 334 -20.64 -4.84 11.38
CA PHE A 334 -21.39 -3.99 10.49
C PHE A 334 -21.96 -2.76 11.20
N ASN A 335 -22.73 -2.95 12.28
CA ASN A 335 -23.43 -1.85 12.93
C ASN A 335 -22.48 -1.05 13.82
N THR A 336 -21.76 -1.70 14.72
CA THR A 336 -20.91 -0.99 15.70
C THR A 336 -19.67 -0.40 15.04
N ASN A 337 -18.99 -1.14 14.16
CA ASN A 337 -17.71 -0.66 13.61
C ASN A 337 -17.91 0.12 12.30
N TYR A 338 -18.38 -0.53 11.24
CA TYR A 338 -18.44 0.07 9.89
C TYR A 338 -19.47 1.20 9.78
N ARG A 339 -20.72 0.97 10.20
CA ARG A 339 -21.79 1.98 10.08
C ARG A 339 -21.62 3.15 11.04
N SER A 340 -21.12 2.92 12.25
CA SER A 340 -20.78 4.03 13.16
C SER A 340 -19.71 4.93 12.55
N PHE A 341 -18.72 4.37 11.86
CA PHE A 341 -17.74 5.17 11.13
C PHE A 341 -18.40 6.02 10.04
N VAL A 342 -19.24 5.42 9.20
CA VAL A 342 -20.02 6.14 8.18
C VAL A 342 -20.85 7.28 8.79
N THR A 343 -21.47 7.03 9.95
CA THR A 343 -22.24 8.02 10.69
C THR A 343 -21.36 9.19 11.16
N ARG A 344 -20.16 8.92 11.68
CA ARG A 344 -19.19 9.95 12.07
C ARG A 344 -18.74 10.79 10.87
N VAL A 345 -18.50 10.18 9.71
CA VAL A 345 -18.15 10.90 8.48
C VAL A 345 -19.29 11.82 8.03
N ARG A 346 -20.54 11.34 8.05
CA ARG A 346 -21.71 12.17 7.70
C ARG A 346 -21.96 13.30 8.69
N ALA A 347 -21.67 13.07 9.98
CA ALA A 347 -21.77 14.11 10.99
C ALA A 347 -20.73 15.21 10.78
N GLU A 348 -19.51 14.82 10.39
CA GLU A 348 -18.42 15.77 10.13
C GLU A 348 -18.62 16.53 8.81
N TYR A 349 -19.02 15.82 7.75
CA TYR A 349 -19.18 16.37 6.40
C TYR A 349 -20.62 16.15 5.94
N SER A 350 -21.54 16.96 6.48
CA SER A 350 -22.98 16.82 6.20
C SER A 350 -23.31 16.94 4.72
N GLY A 351 -23.86 15.88 4.14
CA GLY A 351 -24.20 15.81 2.71
C GLY A 351 -23.06 15.28 1.82
N ILE A 352 -21.90 14.90 2.38
CA ILE A 352 -20.85 14.27 1.59
C ILE A 352 -21.34 12.94 1.02
N ARG A 353 -21.03 12.71 -0.26
CA ARG A 353 -21.22 11.41 -0.90
C ARG A 353 -20.15 10.44 -0.40
N ILE A 354 -20.55 9.25 0.02
CA ILE A 354 -19.67 8.17 0.48
C ILE A 354 -19.71 7.03 -0.53
N VAL A 355 -18.58 6.75 -1.15
CA VAL A 355 -18.38 5.64 -2.08
C VAL A 355 -17.58 4.54 -1.38
N ALA A 356 -18.19 3.39 -1.17
CA ALA A 356 -17.55 2.26 -0.52
C ALA A 356 -16.78 1.38 -1.52
N LEU A 357 -15.64 0.87 -1.08
CA LEU A 357 -14.86 -0.19 -1.74
C LEU A 357 -14.87 -1.38 -0.78
N PRO A 358 -15.78 -2.36 -0.97
CA PRO A 358 -15.98 -3.42 0.00
C PRO A 358 -14.69 -4.22 0.31
N PRO A 359 -14.46 -4.64 1.56
CA PRO A 359 -13.37 -5.54 1.89
C PRO A 359 -13.60 -6.93 1.28
N LEU A 360 -12.52 -7.72 1.21
CA LEU A 360 -12.55 -9.08 0.67
C LEU A 360 -12.30 -10.10 1.78
N GLY A 361 -12.77 -11.32 1.53
CA GLY A 361 -12.41 -12.48 2.33
C GLY A 361 -10.90 -12.68 2.43
N ARG A 362 -10.48 -13.37 3.48
CA ARG A 362 -9.10 -13.83 3.66
C ARG A 362 -9.04 -15.32 3.40
N THR A 363 -8.01 -15.76 2.72
CA THR A 363 -7.69 -17.18 2.55
C THR A 363 -6.42 -17.54 3.33
N ASP A 364 -6.18 -18.83 3.50
CA ASP A 364 -4.98 -19.42 4.07
C ASP A 364 -4.44 -20.45 3.07
N ILE A 365 -3.12 -20.53 2.96
CA ILE A 365 -2.42 -21.53 2.14
C ILE A 365 -1.70 -22.56 3.02
N GLN A 366 -1.97 -22.54 4.33
CA GLN A 366 -1.48 -23.51 5.28
C GLN A 366 -2.60 -24.42 5.77
N LYS A 367 -2.30 -25.70 5.96
CA LYS A 367 -3.22 -26.69 6.52
C LYS A 367 -2.53 -27.46 7.63
N THR A 368 -3.29 -27.83 8.66
CA THR A 368 -2.82 -28.73 9.70
C THR A 368 -2.69 -30.14 9.14
N ILE A 369 -1.58 -30.81 9.44
CA ILE A 369 -1.33 -32.20 9.06
C ILE A 369 -0.83 -33.02 10.25
N THR A 370 -0.80 -34.34 10.09
CA THR A 370 -0.02 -35.24 10.96
C THR A 370 1.07 -35.93 10.14
N LEU A 371 2.16 -36.33 10.79
CA LEU A 371 3.29 -37.00 10.15
C LEU A 371 3.65 -38.29 10.91
N THR A 372 3.77 -39.38 10.18
CA THR A 372 4.42 -40.63 10.62
C THR A 372 5.58 -40.93 9.69
N SER A 373 6.54 -41.74 10.09
CA SER A 373 7.60 -42.20 9.18
C SER A 373 7.93 -43.68 9.34
N VAL A 374 8.51 -44.23 8.27
CA VAL A 374 9.27 -45.48 8.25
C VAL A 374 10.61 -45.15 7.59
N ASP A 375 11.71 -45.47 8.26
CA ASP A 375 13.07 -45.08 7.85
C ASP A 375 13.18 -43.59 7.52
N THR A 376 13.53 -43.26 6.28
CA THR A 376 13.71 -41.89 5.77
C THR A 376 12.50 -41.37 4.98
N VAL A 377 11.36 -42.08 5.02
CA VAL A 377 10.13 -41.68 4.32
C VAL A 377 9.10 -41.24 5.34
N ALA A 378 8.77 -39.95 5.31
CA ALA A 378 7.66 -39.38 6.06
C ALA A 378 6.36 -39.52 5.24
N THR A 379 5.28 -39.90 5.90
CA THR A 379 3.92 -39.92 5.38
C THR A 379 3.11 -38.84 6.08
N GLY A 380 2.62 -37.88 5.31
CA GLY A 380 1.71 -36.85 5.80
C GLY A 380 0.26 -37.22 5.56
N THR A 381 -0.56 -37.01 6.59
CA THR A 381 -2.02 -37.12 6.50
C THR A 381 -2.64 -35.73 6.62
N ILE A 382 -3.55 -35.41 5.71
CA ILE A 382 -4.22 -34.12 5.59
C ILE A 382 -5.71 -34.33 5.27
N ALA A 383 -6.57 -33.37 5.62
CA ALA A 383 -8.00 -33.46 5.35
C ALA A 383 -8.34 -33.62 3.85
N SER A 384 -7.54 -33.03 2.96
CA SER A 384 -7.64 -33.19 1.51
C SER A 384 -6.33 -32.80 0.84
N THR A 385 -5.89 -33.59 -0.14
CA THR A 385 -4.75 -33.28 -1.02
C THR A 385 -5.13 -32.43 -2.22
N SER A 386 -6.36 -31.89 -2.30
CA SER A 386 -6.77 -30.96 -3.35
C SER A 386 -5.81 -29.77 -3.44
N GLY A 387 -5.35 -29.49 -4.66
CA GLY A 387 -4.31 -28.50 -4.97
C GLY A 387 -2.87 -29.02 -4.92
N LEU A 388 -2.62 -30.17 -4.29
CA LEU A 388 -1.30 -30.81 -4.26
C LEU A 388 -1.08 -31.73 -5.45
N VAL A 389 0.15 -31.74 -5.98
CA VAL A 389 0.58 -32.65 -7.03
C VAL A 389 1.93 -33.30 -6.71
N SER A 390 2.16 -34.52 -7.19
CA SER A 390 3.47 -35.18 -7.06
C SER A 390 4.56 -34.39 -7.79
N GLY A 391 5.71 -34.23 -7.15
CA GLY A 391 6.81 -33.40 -7.65
C GLY A 391 6.74 -31.94 -7.18
N GLN A 392 5.66 -31.51 -6.52
CA GLN A 392 5.55 -30.16 -5.96
C GLN A 392 6.47 -29.98 -4.74
N THR A 393 7.04 -28.77 -4.61
CA THR A 393 7.66 -28.35 -3.35
C THR A 393 6.61 -27.77 -2.40
N VAL A 394 6.59 -28.28 -1.16
CA VAL A 394 5.78 -27.74 -0.05
C VAL A 394 6.68 -27.37 1.12
N SER A 395 6.19 -26.50 2.01
CA SER A 395 6.86 -26.19 3.28
C SER A 395 6.21 -26.96 4.43
N ILE A 396 7.01 -27.66 5.22
CA ILE A 396 6.61 -28.30 6.48
C ILE A 396 7.21 -27.51 7.63
N THR A 397 6.38 -27.10 8.58
CA THR A 397 6.80 -26.33 9.77
C THR A 397 6.09 -26.81 11.03
N GLY A 398 6.69 -26.55 12.20
CA GLY A 398 6.08 -26.83 13.51
C GLY A 398 6.15 -28.29 13.97
N ALA A 399 6.85 -29.17 13.23
CA ALA A 399 7.07 -30.57 13.60
C ALA A 399 8.22 -30.77 14.57
N THR A 400 8.07 -31.74 15.46
CA THR A 400 9.09 -32.26 16.36
C THR A 400 9.16 -33.79 16.18
N PRO A 401 10.33 -34.37 15.85
CA PRO A 401 11.65 -33.74 15.69
C PRO A 401 11.76 -32.72 14.56
N ALA A 402 12.72 -31.81 14.69
CA ALA A 402 12.92 -30.71 13.74
C ALA A 402 13.25 -31.18 12.31
N ALA A 403 13.77 -32.40 12.15
CA ALA A 403 14.15 -33.00 10.87
C ALA A 403 12.99 -33.20 9.89
N TYR A 404 11.74 -33.22 10.37
CA TYR A 404 10.55 -33.26 9.49
C TYR A 404 10.30 -31.92 8.79
N ASN A 405 10.79 -30.81 9.33
CA ASN A 405 10.54 -29.47 8.80
C ASN A 405 11.45 -29.15 7.62
N GLY A 406 10.99 -28.26 6.74
CA GLY A 406 11.74 -27.77 5.60
C GLY A 406 10.89 -27.64 4.34
N ASN A 407 11.53 -27.17 3.26
CA ASN A 407 10.94 -27.24 1.93
C ASN A 407 11.27 -28.61 1.33
N VAL A 408 10.24 -29.40 1.01
CA VAL A 408 10.39 -30.80 0.59
C VAL A 408 9.59 -31.04 -0.69
N VAL A 409 10.08 -31.96 -1.53
CA VAL A 409 9.35 -32.43 -2.71
C VAL A 409 8.47 -33.61 -2.30
N ILE A 410 7.18 -33.52 -2.59
CA ILE A 410 6.20 -34.53 -2.19
C ILE A 410 5.82 -35.49 -3.31
N THR A 411 5.33 -36.67 -2.94
CA THR A 411 4.56 -37.57 -3.80
C THR A 411 3.16 -37.72 -3.22
N VAL A 412 2.13 -37.30 -3.95
CA VAL A 412 0.74 -37.50 -3.53
C VAL A 412 0.37 -38.96 -3.75
N THR A 413 -0.04 -39.65 -2.67
CA THR A 413 -0.32 -41.09 -2.68
C THR A 413 -1.80 -41.41 -2.57
N GLY A 414 -2.63 -40.43 -2.23
CA GLY A 414 -4.08 -40.57 -2.12
C GLY A 414 -4.79 -39.23 -1.94
N THR A 415 -6.09 -39.27 -1.71
CA THR A 415 -6.94 -38.06 -1.52
C THR A 415 -6.69 -37.35 -0.19
N THR A 416 -5.99 -38.00 0.75
CA THR A 416 -5.70 -37.49 2.11
C THR A 416 -4.25 -37.76 2.54
N THR A 417 -3.39 -38.29 1.66
CA THR A 417 -2.04 -38.70 2.01
C THR A 417 -1.01 -38.32 0.95
N PHE A 418 0.19 -38.00 1.43
CA PHE A 418 1.38 -37.78 0.59
C PHE A 418 2.62 -38.26 1.33
N THR A 419 3.73 -38.46 0.62
CA THR A 419 5.01 -38.84 1.19
C THR A 419 6.13 -37.89 0.77
N TYR A 420 7.21 -37.83 1.55
CA TYR A 420 8.45 -37.16 1.18
C TYR A 420 9.64 -37.77 1.93
N THR A 421 10.83 -37.58 1.38
CA THR A 421 12.09 -38.01 2.02
C THR A 421 12.58 -36.97 3.01
N PHE A 422 13.03 -37.41 4.19
CA PHE A 422 13.62 -36.55 5.22
C PHE A 422 14.83 -37.24 5.87
N ALA A 423 15.53 -36.55 6.78
CA ALA A 423 16.77 -37.04 7.38
C ALA A 423 16.58 -38.18 8.42
N GLY A 424 15.34 -38.57 8.73
CA GLY A 424 15.03 -39.54 9.80
C GLY A 424 14.70 -38.86 11.14
N GLY A 425 13.98 -39.58 12.01
CA GLY A 425 13.53 -39.09 13.31
C GLY A 425 12.54 -40.02 14.00
N THR A 426 12.14 -39.70 15.23
CA THR A 426 11.08 -40.42 15.94
C THR A 426 9.72 -40.25 15.25
N SER A 427 8.88 -41.28 15.35
CA SER A 427 7.55 -41.35 14.72
C SER A 427 6.51 -41.78 15.78
N PRO A 428 5.31 -41.18 15.81
CA PRO A 428 4.85 -40.05 15.00
C PRO A 428 5.56 -38.73 15.36
N ALA A 429 5.60 -37.78 14.43
CA ALA A 429 5.99 -36.42 14.76
C ALA A 429 4.91 -35.74 15.61
N THR A 430 5.34 -34.83 16.48
CA THR A 430 4.46 -34.03 17.36
C THR A 430 4.59 -32.54 17.04
N GLY A 431 3.78 -31.69 17.68
CA GLY A 431 3.75 -30.23 17.48
C GLY A 431 2.53 -29.74 16.71
N THR A 432 2.48 -28.43 16.44
CA THR A 432 1.44 -27.83 15.58
C THR A 432 1.97 -27.84 14.15
N ILE A 433 1.85 -29.00 13.49
CA ILE A 433 2.45 -29.23 12.18
C ILE A 433 1.59 -28.56 11.10
N ARG A 434 2.24 -27.71 10.29
CA ARG A 434 1.61 -27.00 9.17
C ARG A 434 2.28 -27.38 7.86
N LEU A 435 1.47 -27.72 6.87
CA LEU A 435 1.86 -27.81 5.46
C LEU A 435 1.45 -26.52 4.74
N GLY A 436 2.40 -25.85 4.09
CA GLY A 436 2.15 -24.73 3.21
C GLY A 436 2.46 -25.10 1.76
N GLU A 437 1.52 -24.86 0.85
CA GLU A 437 1.73 -25.11 -0.59
C GLU A 437 2.44 -23.96 -1.33
N LEU A 438 2.78 -22.90 -0.58
CA LEU A 438 3.52 -21.74 -1.08
C LEU A 438 2.75 -20.92 -2.14
N GLY A 439 1.42 -20.97 -2.12
CA GLY A 439 0.54 -20.13 -2.94
C GLY A 439 0.55 -20.48 -4.42
N LEU A 440 1.00 -21.69 -4.75
CA LEU A 440 1.10 -22.17 -6.12
C LEU A 440 -0.27 -22.39 -6.76
N ASN A 441 -1.16 -23.13 -6.08
CA ASN A 441 -2.43 -23.59 -6.61
C ASN A 441 -3.62 -23.08 -5.77
N VAL A 442 -4.52 -22.37 -6.43
CA VAL A 442 -5.72 -21.83 -5.79
C VAL A 442 -6.59 -22.89 -5.12
N ASP A 443 -6.61 -24.13 -5.61
CA ASP A 443 -7.40 -25.22 -5.02
C ASP A 443 -6.93 -25.61 -3.61
N PHE A 444 -5.67 -25.34 -3.27
CA PHE A 444 -5.19 -25.59 -1.93
C PHE A 444 -5.70 -24.56 -0.91
N GLN A 445 -6.05 -23.35 -1.35
CA GLN A 445 -6.47 -22.27 -0.44
C GLN A 445 -7.68 -22.70 0.42
N ALA A 446 -7.67 -22.32 1.69
CA ALA A 446 -8.81 -22.46 2.58
C ALA A 446 -9.31 -21.07 2.95
N PHE A 447 -10.62 -20.89 3.14
CA PHE A 447 -11.08 -19.65 3.76
C PHE A 447 -10.67 -19.65 5.23
N SER A 448 -10.17 -18.51 5.73
CA SER A 448 -9.81 -18.41 7.14
C SER A 448 -11.05 -18.58 8.03
N ALA A 449 -10.86 -18.85 9.32
CA ALA A 449 -11.97 -18.82 10.27
C ALA A 449 -12.77 -17.50 10.11
N ASN A 450 -14.10 -17.58 10.23
CA ASN A 450 -15.02 -16.44 10.10
C ASN A 450 -15.10 -15.85 8.68
N GLN A 451 -14.89 -16.70 7.66
CA GLN A 451 -15.00 -16.35 6.24
C GLN A 451 -15.68 -17.49 5.47
N THR A 452 -17.00 -17.49 5.33
CA THR A 452 -17.68 -18.50 4.50
C THR A 452 -17.97 -17.96 3.10
N TRP A 453 -17.59 -18.71 2.05
CA TRP A 453 -17.84 -18.35 0.64
C TRP A 453 -18.59 -19.47 -0.10
N PRO A 454 -19.61 -19.14 -0.93
CA PRO A 454 -20.32 -17.85 -0.93
C PRO A 454 -20.96 -17.60 0.44
N SER A 455 -21.35 -16.36 0.73
CA SER A 455 -22.01 -16.07 2.01
C SER A 455 -23.30 -16.90 2.09
N ASP A 456 -23.48 -17.67 3.17
CA ASP A 456 -24.68 -18.50 3.36
C ASP A 456 -25.70 -17.85 4.32
N GLY A 457 -25.49 -16.57 4.65
CA GLY A 457 -26.33 -15.81 5.59
C GLY A 457 -26.22 -16.24 7.06
N THR A 458 -25.64 -17.41 7.35
CA THR A 458 -25.43 -17.94 8.71
C THR A 458 -24.09 -17.55 9.30
N ASP A 459 -23.19 -17.00 8.48
CA ASP A 459 -21.90 -16.47 8.91
C ASP A 459 -22.11 -15.33 9.93
N ALA A 460 -22.05 -15.72 11.20
CA ALA A 460 -22.22 -14.84 12.35
C ALA A 460 -21.09 -13.82 12.46
N SER A 461 -20.08 -13.87 11.59
CA SER A 461 -18.88 -13.08 11.64
C SER A 461 -18.40 -12.53 10.30
N GLY A 462 -19.06 -12.80 9.17
CA GLY A 462 -18.40 -12.90 7.84
C GLY A 462 -18.07 -11.63 7.06
N LYS A 463 -16.87 -11.54 6.47
CA LYS A 463 -16.54 -10.45 5.51
C LYS A 463 -17.36 -10.50 4.24
N TRP A 464 -17.69 -11.70 3.77
CA TRP A 464 -18.47 -11.84 2.55
C TRP A 464 -19.88 -11.29 2.73
N ARG A 465 -20.49 -11.51 3.90
CA ARG A 465 -21.75 -10.86 4.28
C ARG A 465 -21.61 -9.35 4.38
N LEU A 466 -20.53 -8.83 4.99
CA LEU A 466 -20.27 -7.39 5.05
C LEU A 466 -20.16 -6.79 3.64
N ARG A 467 -19.45 -7.46 2.74
CA ARG A 467 -19.34 -7.07 1.33
C ARG A 467 -20.72 -7.00 0.68
N ASP A 468 -21.54 -8.04 0.85
CA ASP A 468 -22.87 -8.10 0.24
C ASP A 468 -23.77 -6.98 0.75
N ASP A 469 -23.77 -6.71 2.05
CA ASP A 469 -24.52 -5.61 2.67
C ASP A 469 -24.04 -4.23 2.21
N ILE A 470 -22.72 -4.06 2.01
CA ILE A 470 -22.17 -2.84 1.42
C ILE A 470 -22.65 -2.71 -0.03
N LEU A 471 -22.53 -3.74 -0.87
CA LEU A 471 -22.95 -3.72 -2.27
C LEU A 471 -24.44 -3.41 -2.43
N ALA A 472 -25.27 -3.97 -1.56
CA ALA A 472 -26.69 -3.69 -1.47
C ALA A 472 -27.00 -2.32 -0.81
N LYS A 473 -25.97 -1.61 -0.31
CA LYS A 473 -26.06 -0.30 0.36
C LYS A 473 -27.05 -0.31 1.53
N THR A 474 -27.12 -1.44 2.23
CA THR A 474 -28.09 -1.66 3.30
C THR A 474 -27.90 -0.64 4.41
N SER A 475 -29.01 -0.25 5.06
CA SER A 475 -28.98 0.64 6.23
C SER A 475 -28.19 1.94 6.03
N SER A 476 -28.16 2.44 4.78
CA SER A 476 -27.43 3.66 4.36
C SER A 476 -25.93 3.63 4.67
N CYS A 477 -25.31 2.45 4.61
CA CYS A 477 -23.88 2.29 4.90
C CYS A 477 -22.96 2.96 3.87
N CYS A 478 -23.48 3.37 2.71
CA CYS A 478 -22.82 4.21 1.70
C CYS A 478 -23.86 4.72 0.68
N ASP A 479 -23.47 5.66 -0.19
CA ASP A 479 -24.32 6.18 -1.28
C ASP A 479 -24.09 5.43 -2.59
N ALA A 480 -22.84 4.99 -2.82
CA ALA A 480 -22.46 4.16 -3.95
C ALA A 480 -21.36 3.18 -3.57
N THR A 481 -21.16 2.18 -4.41
CA THR A 481 -20.22 1.09 -4.19
C THR A 481 -19.42 0.82 -5.46
N ILE A 482 -18.12 0.62 -5.32
CA ILE A 482 -17.26 0.12 -6.39
C ILE A 482 -16.90 -1.31 -6.02
N ASP A 483 -17.45 -2.27 -6.74
CA ASP A 483 -17.13 -3.67 -6.53
C ASP A 483 -15.77 -3.98 -7.14
N THR A 484 -14.79 -4.28 -6.28
CA THR A 484 -13.44 -4.59 -6.73
C THR A 484 -13.25 -6.09 -6.98
N TYR A 485 -14.19 -6.94 -6.54
CA TYR A 485 -14.03 -8.40 -6.43
C TYR A 485 -13.43 -9.08 -7.66
N ALA A 486 -13.96 -8.78 -8.85
CA ALA A 486 -13.51 -9.40 -10.10
C ALA A 486 -12.01 -9.18 -10.39
N ALA A 487 -11.43 -8.09 -9.88
CA ALA A 487 -10.03 -7.77 -10.08
C ALA A 487 -9.10 -8.53 -9.11
N TRP A 488 -9.63 -9.03 -7.98
CA TRP A 488 -8.86 -9.74 -6.96
C TRP A 488 -8.97 -11.25 -7.06
N VAL A 489 -10.11 -11.75 -7.53
CA VAL A 489 -10.43 -13.16 -7.45
C VAL A 489 -9.70 -13.98 -8.52
N SER A 490 -9.41 -15.22 -8.16
CA SER A 490 -9.04 -16.28 -9.09
C SER A 490 -10.13 -16.46 -10.16
N PRO A 491 -9.73 -16.67 -11.43
CA PRO A 491 -10.67 -16.99 -12.50
C PRO A 491 -11.28 -18.41 -12.35
N SER A 492 -10.64 -19.31 -11.60
CA SER A 492 -11.10 -20.71 -11.46
C SER A 492 -11.82 -20.99 -10.14
N ARG A 493 -11.58 -20.18 -9.09
CA ARG A 493 -12.19 -20.38 -7.77
C ARG A 493 -12.67 -19.09 -7.10
N GLY A 494 -13.99 -19.00 -6.90
CA GLY A 494 -14.61 -17.86 -6.24
C GLY A 494 -14.11 -17.66 -4.80
N GLY A 495 -13.95 -16.40 -4.41
CA GLY A 495 -13.56 -16.00 -3.05
C GLY A 495 -12.07 -16.17 -2.74
N CYS A 496 -11.31 -16.81 -3.61
CA CYS A 496 -9.87 -17.02 -3.45
C CYS A 496 -9.07 -16.05 -4.33
N TRP A 497 -7.85 -15.74 -3.90
CA TRP A 497 -6.91 -15.01 -4.74
C TRP A 497 -6.30 -15.96 -5.78
N PRO A 498 -5.85 -15.48 -6.95
CA PRO A 498 -5.18 -16.34 -7.91
C PRO A 498 -3.92 -16.97 -7.31
N GLY A 499 -3.72 -18.26 -7.58
CA GLY A 499 -2.44 -18.92 -7.33
C GLY A 499 -1.38 -18.50 -8.35
N MET A 500 -0.11 -18.78 -8.09
CA MET A 500 0.99 -18.47 -9.03
C MET A 500 0.82 -19.13 -10.41
N MET A 501 0.10 -20.26 -10.48
CA MET A 501 -0.22 -20.93 -11.75
C MET A 501 -1.22 -20.15 -12.62
N GLU A 502 -2.00 -19.25 -12.02
CA GLU A 502 -3.00 -18.43 -12.71
C GLU A 502 -2.49 -17.03 -13.04
N LEU A 503 -1.30 -16.68 -12.55
CA LEU A 503 -0.64 -15.42 -12.82
C LEU A 503 0.31 -15.54 -14.02
N PRO A 504 0.51 -14.44 -14.79
CA PRO A 504 1.50 -14.43 -15.86
C PRO A 504 2.89 -14.85 -15.34
N SER A 505 3.56 -15.71 -16.10
CA SER A 505 4.89 -16.21 -15.81
C SER A 505 5.78 -16.13 -17.03
N THR A 506 7.08 -16.23 -16.82
CA THR A 506 8.10 -16.23 -17.88
C THR A 506 9.06 -17.40 -17.67
N THR A 507 10.03 -17.58 -18.56
CA THR A 507 11.03 -18.64 -18.46
C THR A 507 12.44 -18.09 -18.60
N LEU A 508 13.40 -18.78 -17.99
CA LEU A 508 14.82 -18.51 -18.18
C LEU A 508 15.21 -18.79 -19.65
N THR A 509 15.89 -17.83 -20.27
CA THR A 509 16.45 -17.98 -21.63
C THR A 509 17.90 -18.46 -21.60
N VAL A 510 18.57 -18.28 -20.46
CA VAL A 510 19.95 -18.72 -20.20
C VAL A 510 19.99 -19.43 -18.86
N GLN A 511 20.87 -20.42 -18.72
CA GLN A 511 21.12 -21.06 -17.43
C GLN A 511 21.70 -20.03 -16.45
N ALA A 512 21.18 -20.03 -15.23
CA ALA A 512 21.75 -19.26 -14.13
C ALA A 512 22.47 -20.18 -13.14
N GLY A 513 23.59 -19.72 -12.60
CA GLY A 513 24.49 -20.55 -11.79
C GLY A 513 25.25 -21.59 -12.61
N THR A 514 26.39 -22.04 -12.07
CA THR A 514 27.30 -22.96 -12.79
C THR A 514 27.52 -24.27 -12.04
N ASP A 515 27.77 -24.21 -10.74
CA ASP A 515 28.30 -25.33 -9.95
C ASP A 515 27.62 -25.52 -8.58
N GLY A 516 26.58 -24.73 -8.28
CA GLY A 516 25.92 -24.77 -6.97
C GLY A 516 26.65 -23.98 -5.87
N VAL A 517 27.79 -23.34 -6.19
CA VAL A 517 28.65 -22.64 -5.22
C VAL A 517 28.82 -21.18 -5.62
N ALA A 518 29.12 -20.91 -6.89
CA ALA A 518 29.28 -19.56 -7.41
C ALA A 518 27.97 -18.78 -7.34
N THR A 519 28.00 -17.66 -6.62
CA THR A 519 26.81 -16.83 -6.43
C THR A 519 26.61 -15.86 -7.58
N TYR A 520 25.36 -15.65 -7.97
CA TYR A 520 24.92 -14.66 -8.94
C TYR A 520 23.73 -13.87 -8.38
N SER A 521 23.46 -12.69 -8.95
CA SER A 521 22.36 -11.80 -8.54
C SER A 521 21.44 -11.42 -9.70
N SER A 522 21.57 -12.06 -10.87
CA SER A 522 20.73 -11.75 -12.02
C SER A 522 20.36 -12.97 -12.85
N ILE A 523 19.23 -12.88 -13.55
CA ILE A 523 18.77 -13.87 -14.53
C ILE A 523 18.25 -13.22 -15.80
N ASP A 524 18.40 -13.92 -16.91
CA ASP A 524 17.82 -13.57 -18.22
C ASP A 524 16.54 -14.35 -18.44
N VAL A 525 15.46 -13.64 -18.75
CA VAL A 525 14.13 -14.22 -18.99
C VAL A 525 13.59 -13.88 -20.37
N ALA A 526 12.56 -14.60 -20.82
CA ALA A 526 11.92 -14.34 -22.10
C ALA A 526 11.17 -12.99 -22.13
N ASP A 527 10.54 -12.65 -21.01
CA ASP A 527 9.79 -11.42 -20.81
C ASP A 527 9.84 -11.02 -19.32
N ALA A 528 10.51 -9.91 -19.01
CA ALA A 528 10.53 -9.34 -17.67
C ALA A 528 9.50 -8.22 -17.46
N SER A 529 8.80 -7.78 -18.51
CA SER A 529 7.89 -6.63 -18.47
C SER A 529 6.63 -6.88 -17.61
N ILE A 530 6.32 -8.15 -17.34
CA ILE A 530 5.25 -8.56 -16.44
C ILE A 530 5.57 -8.34 -14.96
N PHE A 531 6.83 -8.05 -14.62
CA PHE A 531 7.27 -7.86 -13.25
C PHE A 531 7.61 -6.40 -12.93
N ARG A 532 7.80 -6.13 -11.64
CA ARG A 532 8.29 -4.86 -11.11
C ARG A 532 9.32 -5.09 -10.01
N PRO A 533 10.15 -4.08 -9.69
CA PRO A 533 10.92 -4.07 -8.45
C PRO A 533 10.05 -4.43 -7.24
N GLU A 534 10.68 -5.02 -6.22
CA GLU A 534 10.08 -5.47 -4.96
C GLU A 534 9.17 -6.70 -5.07
N GLN A 535 8.85 -7.16 -6.28
CA GLN A 535 8.11 -8.40 -6.51
C GLN A 535 8.91 -9.59 -6.00
N THR A 536 8.30 -10.41 -5.15
CA THR A 536 8.82 -11.75 -4.85
C THR A 536 8.52 -12.68 -6.03
N ILE A 537 9.54 -13.38 -6.51
CA ILE A 537 9.44 -14.39 -7.56
C ILE A 537 9.93 -15.74 -7.05
N SER A 538 9.30 -16.81 -7.53
CA SER A 538 9.73 -18.18 -7.30
C SER A 538 10.10 -18.81 -8.64
N ILE A 539 11.28 -19.43 -8.70
CA ILE A 539 11.80 -20.11 -9.88
C ILE A 539 11.61 -21.61 -9.69
N TYR A 540 10.99 -22.25 -10.67
CA TYR A 540 10.63 -23.67 -10.65
C TYR A 540 11.35 -24.43 -11.75
N SER A 541 11.63 -25.70 -11.51
CA SER A 541 12.28 -26.58 -12.48
C SER A 541 11.33 -27.02 -13.59
N GLY A 542 11.86 -27.16 -14.81
CA GLY A 542 11.17 -27.79 -15.94
C GLY A 542 9.95 -27.01 -16.45
N PRO A 543 9.28 -27.49 -17.51
CA PRO A 543 8.13 -26.82 -18.09
C PRO A 543 6.88 -26.87 -17.20
N ASP A 544 6.73 -27.92 -16.37
CA ASP A 544 5.57 -28.08 -15.48
C ASP A 544 5.57 -27.03 -14.36
N GLY A 545 6.77 -26.59 -13.92
CA GLY A 545 6.91 -25.46 -13.00
C GLY A 545 6.35 -25.70 -11.59
N ILE A 546 6.56 -26.91 -11.04
CA ILE A 546 5.99 -27.32 -9.73
C ILE A 546 7.03 -27.56 -8.61
N ALA A 547 8.25 -28.01 -8.94
CA ALA A 547 9.35 -28.13 -7.97
C ALA A 547 10.11 -26.80 -7.90
N ARG A 548 10.10 -26.16 -6.72
CA ARG A 548 10.70 -24.84 -6.50
C ARG A 548 12.21 -24.97 -6.29
N LEU A 549 12.96 -24.27 -7.12
CA LEU A 549 14.43 -24.19 -7.05
C LEU A 549 14.89 -23.03 -6.16
N SER A 550 14.26 -21.87 -6.30
CA SER A 550 14.72 -20.64 -5.66
C SER A 550 13.56 -19.65 -5.45
N THR A 551 13.67 -18.80 -4.44
CA THR A 551 12.79 -17.65 -4.23
C THR A 551 13.66 -16.40 -4.09
N GLN A 552 13.32 -15.35 -4.83
CA GLN A 552 14.09 -14.11 -4.91
C GLN A 552 13.16 -12.90 -4.83
N VAL A 553 13.72 -11.74 -4.51
CA VAL A 553 13.02 -10.44 -4.57
C VAL A 553 13.72 -9.59 -5.62
N ILE A 554 12.95 -9.01 -6.54
CA ILE A 554 13.47 -8.18 -7.61
C ILE A 554 13.98 -6.84 -7.04
N ALA A 555 15.25 -6.51 -7.29
CA ALA A 555 15.83 -5.19 -7.02
C ALA A 555 15.56 -4.22 -8.17
N SER A 556 15.82 -4.67 -9.40
CA SER A 556 15.65 -3.87 -10.61
C SER A 556 15.44 -4.76 -11.84
N ILE A 557 14.94 -4.14 -12.91
CA ILE A 557 14.72 -4.79 -14.21
C ILE A 557 15.33 -3.88 -15.28
N ALA A 558 16.15 -4.47 -16.15
CA ALA A 558 16.71 -3.80 -17.31
C ALA A 558 16.51 -4.68 -18.54
N ALA A 559 15.65 -4.25 -19.47
CA ALA A 559 15.14 -5.09 -20.55
C ALA A 559 14.62 -6.43 -19.99
N ASN A 560 15.19 -7.55 -20.42
CA ASN A 560 14.82 -8.90 -19.99
C ASN A 560 15.72 -9.48 -18.91
N VAL A 561 16.54 -8.64 -18.26
CA VAL A 561 17.40 -9.01 -17.14
C VAL A 561 16.73 -8.60 -15.84
N ILE A 562 16.54 -9.56 -14.96
CA ILE A 562 16.06 -9.34 -13.59
C ILE A 562 17.26 -9.39 -12.66
N THR A 563 17.46 -8.33 -11.86
CA THR A 563 18.46 -8.30 -10.77
C THR A 563 17.76 -8.48 -9.43
N TYR A 564 18.36 -9.28 -8.55
CA TYR A 564 17.86 -9.61 -7.23
C TYR A 564 18.40 -8.68 -6.15
N GLN A 565 17.65 -8.57 -5.05
CA GLN A 565 18.12 -7.91 -3.82
C GLN A 565 19.17 -8.75 -3.07
N SER A 566 19.16 -10.07 -3.28
CA SER A 566 20.09 -11.05 -2.69
C SER A 566 20.91 -11.74 -3.78
N THR A 567 21.76 -12.69 -3.37
CA THR A 567 22.44 -13.59 -4.30
C THR A 567 21.87 -15.01 -4.20
N SER A 568 22.09 -15.82 -5.23
CA SER A 568 21.77 -17.25 -5.26
C SER A 568 22.95 -18.03 -5.81
N ALA A 569 23.15 -19.26 -5.36
CA ALA A 569 24.11 -20.21 -5.95
C ALA A 569 23.40 -21.38 -6.65
N VAL A 570 22.06 -21.41 -6.64
CA VAL A 570 21.27 -22.54 -7.18
C VAL A 570 21.46 -22.62 -8.70
N VAL A 571 21.75 -23.80 -9.24
CA VAL A 571 21.78 -23.98 -10.69
C VAL A 571 20.35 -24.04 -11.21
N MET A 572 19.99 -23.11 -12.10
CA MET A 572 18.65 -23.00 -12.70
C MET A 572 18.78 -23.14 -14.22
N PRO A 573 18.42 -24.31 -14.80
CA PRO A 573 18.54 -24.56 -16.23
C PRO A 573 17.69 -23.61 -17.09
N VAL A 574 18.06 -23.49 -18.37
CA VAL A 574 17.21 -22.87 -19.41
C VAL A 574 15.82 -23.51 -19.39
N GLY A 575 14.77 -22.68 -19.53
CA GLY A 575 13.39 -23.14 -19.47
C GLY A 575 12.79 -23.26 -18.06
N SER A 576 13.58 -23.01 -16.99
CA SER A 576 13.03 -22.87 -15.64
C SER A 576 11.97 -21.76 -15.61
N VAL A 577 10.84 -22.02 -14.94
CA VAL A 577 9.69 -21.12 -14.94
C VAL A 577 9.80 -20.12 -13.79
N VAL A 578 9.69 -18.83 -14.10
CA VAL A 578 9.70 -17.74 -13.12
C VAL A 578 8.27 -17.27 -12.89
N ARG A 579 7.78 -17.45 -11.66
CA ARG A 579 6.42 -17.09 -11.26
C ARG A 579 6.43 -15.97 -10.22
N PRO A 580 5.53 -14.98 -10.33
CA PRO A 580 5.38 -13.98 -9.29
C PRO A 580 4.50 -14.50 -8.15
N ALA A 581 4.89 -14.24 -6.92
CA ALA A 581 4.02 -14.44 -5.76
C ALA A 581 2.84 -13.46 -5.80
N ALA A 582 1.63 -13.94 -5.50
CA ALA A 582 0.44 -13.09 -5.42
C ALA A 582 0.46 -12.18 -4.16
N ALA A 583 1.06 -12.66 -3.08
CA ALA A 583 1.11 -11.99 -1.79
C ALA A 583 2.41 -12.29 -1.03
N ILE A 584 2.72 -11.49 -0.01
CA ILE A 584 3.80 -11.78 0.95
C ILE A 584 3.33 -12.82 1.97
N GLY A 585 4.27 -13.63 2.45
CA GLY A 585 4.06 -14.41 3.67
C GLY A 585 3.45 -15.78 3.42
N GLU A 586 3.84 -16.45 2.34
CA GLU A 586 3.47 -17.84 2.00
C GLU A 586 3.71 -18.87 3.13
N ASN A 587 4.43 -18.45 4.19
CA ASN A 587 4.75 -19.25 5.37
C ASN A 587 4.00 -18.79 6.64
N THR A 588 2.99 -17.92 6.54
CA THR A 588 2.21 -17.44 7.70
C THR A 588 0.77 -17.98 7.70
N PRO A 589 0.15 -18.19 8.89
CA PRO A 589 -1.18 -18.80 9.01
C PRO A 589 -2.34 -17.96 8.44
N ALA A 590 -2.09 -16.73 7.99
CA ALA A 590 -3.03 -15.94 7.23
C ALA A 590 -2.26 -15.38 6.03
N SER A 591 -2.18 -16.20 4.98
CA SER A 591 -1.54 -15.82 3.73
C SER A 591 -2.51 -15.08 2.80
N MET A 592 -2.05 -14.49 1.70
CA MET A 592 -2.93 -13.78 0.74
C MET A 592 -3.71 -12.59 1.34
N VAL A 593 -3.09 -11.87 2.29
CA VAL A 593 -3.68 -10.66 2.88
C VAL A 593 -3.25 -9.40 2.16
N HIS A 594 -1.99 -9.29 1.76
CA HIS A 594 -1.45 -8.10 1.13
C HIS A 594 -0.92 -8.40 -0.28
N PRO A 595 -1.34 -7.64 -1.30
CA PRO A 595 -0.95 -7.90 -2.67
C PRO A 595 0.50 -7.50 -2.94
N GLN A 596 1.18 -8.33 -3.72
CA GLN A 596 2.45 -8.04 -4.36
C GLN A 596 2.25 -7.19 -5.64
N PRO A 597 3.30 -6.58 -6.23
CA PRO A 597 3.19 -5.71 -7.40
C PRO A 597 2.34 -6.28 -8.55
N ILE A 598 2.47 -7.56 -8.90
CA ILE A 598 1.66 -8.20 -9.96
C ILE A 598 0.16 -8.13 -9.65
N MET A 599 -0.23 -8.36 -8.40
CA MET A 599 -1.61 -8.30 -7.96
C MET A 599 -2.08 -6.86 -7.86
N ILE A 600 -1.22 -5.94 -7.45
CA ILE A 600 -1.54 -4.51 -7.42
C ILE A 600 -1.89 -4.01 -8.82
N ASP A 601 -1.11 -4.38 -9.82
CA ASP A 601 -1.38 -4.03 -11.22
C ASP A 601 -2.65 -4.68 -11.75
N ARG A 602 -2.83 -5.98 -11.48
CA ARG A 602 -4.06 -6.69 -11.82
C ARG A 602 -5.28 -5.98 -11.25
N VAL A 603 -5.25 -5.61 -9.96
CA VAL A 603 -6.36 -4.96 -9.28
C VAL A 603 -6.61 -3.56 -9.86
N ALA A 604 -5.57 -2.72 -9.94
CA ALA A 604 -5.71 -1.35 -10.44
C ALA A 604 -6.21 -1.30 -11.91
N ASN A 605 -5.83 -2.29 -12.72
CA ASN A 605 -6.25 -2.40 -14.12
C ASN A 605 -7.60 -3.11 -14.30
N GLY A 606 -7.94 -4.04 -13.41
CA GLY A 606 -9.17 -4.84 -13.47
C GLY A 606 -10.42 -4.10 -13.01
N ILE A 607 -10.28 -3.03 -12.23
CA ILE A 607 -11.42 -2.16 -11.86
C ILE A 607 -11.68 -1.21 -13.04
N SER A 608 -12.91 -1.27 -13.59
CA SER A 608 -13.30 -0.41 -14.71
C SER A 608 -13.16 1.06 -14.36
N GLN A 609 -12.58 1.85 -15.26
CA GLN A 609 -12.46 3.30 -15.08
C GLN A 609 -13.83 4.01 -15.13
N SER A 610 -14.87 3.38 -15.70
CA SER A 610 -16.24 3.90 -15.68
C SER A 610 -16.83 3.97 -14.27
N GLU A 611 -16.34 3.12 -13.35
CA GLU A 611 -16.77 3.10 -11.94
C GLU A 611 -16.48 4.42 -11.23
N LYS A 612 -15.51 5.21 -11.73
CA LYS A 612 -15.21 6.54 -11.18
C LYS A 612 -16.37 7.52 -11.29
N THR A 613 -17.31 7.31 -12.21
CA THR A 613 -18.55 8.11 -12.28
C THR A 613 -19.35 8.07 -10.98
N LYS A 614 -19.19 7.01 -10.16
CA LYS A 614 -19.83 6.91 -8.85
C LYS A 614 -19.30 7.93 -7.83
N PHE A 615 -18.14 8.55 -8.09
CA PHE A 615 -17.62 9.66 -7.29
C PHE A 615 -18.20 11.02 -7.68
N ALA A 616 -18.84 11.15 -8.85
CA ALA A 616 -19.52 12.38 -9.23
C ALA A 616 -20.75 12.62 -8.34
N ILE A 617 -20.98 13.89 -8.00
CA ILE A 617 -22.17 14.36 -7.27
C ILE A 617 -23.27 14.68 -8.27
#